data_AF-A0A9E1UQL1-F1
#
_entry.id   AF-A0A9E1UQL1-F1
#
_cell.length_a   1.000
_cell.length_b   1.000
_cell.length_c   1.000
_cell.angle_alpha   90.00
_cell.angle_beta   90.00
_cell.angle_gamma   90.00
#
_symmetry.space_group_name_H-M   'P 1'
#
loop_
_entity.id
_entity.type
_entity.pdbx_description
1 polymer ?
#
loop_
_entity_poly.entity_id
_entity_poly.type
_entity_poly.pdbx_seq_one_letter_code
_entity_poly.pdbx_strand_id
1 'polypeptide(L)'
;PPSTLDLQDGWRGLVDRDDQGRDGKWFLPDFDDAAWQPVKVGTTFESQRPELAEFDGVFWYRLHFRVPEGLRQDQEITLHLGAIDDESTIWLNGRLLGEVNPKTNPKDYWSFPREYRLKPDQLKADENVVAVRVVDTHQTGGIIGKPRLSTPPIWLRSHYIQIPQAVDDPYRYYRW
;
A
#
# COMPACT_ATOMS: atom_id res chain seq x y z
N PRO A 1 -10.66 2.34 19.50
CA PRO A 1 -10.94 1.91 18.12
C PRO A 1 -9.63 1.90 17.34
N PRO A 2 -9.43 1.03 16.34
CA PRO A 2 -8.33 1.24 15.39
C PRO A 2 -8.50 2.64 14.76
N SER A 3 -7.40 3.39 14.69
CA SER A 3 -7.40 4.64 13.95
C SER A 3 -7.19 4.30 12.47
N THR A 4 -8.06 4.85 11.61
CA THR A 4 -8.01 4.62 10.16
C THR A 4 -7.84 5.95 9.46
N LEU A 5 -6.98 5.99 8.45
CA LEU A 5 -6.91 7.08 7.48
C LEU A 5 -7.43 6.56 6.14
N ASP A 6 -8.47 7.21 5.61
CA ASP A 6 -8.97 6.91 4.28
C ASP A 6 -8.01 7.42 3.20
N LEU A 7 -7.76 6.62 2.17
CA LEU A 7 -6.87 6.95 1.05
C LEU A 7 -7.58 6.78 -0.31
N GLN A 8 -8.91 6.91 -0.39
CA GLN A 8 -9.66 6.67 -1.63
C GLN A 8 -9.64 7.86 -2.59
N ASP A 9 -9.39 9.07 -2.10
CA ASP A 9 -9.41 10.30 -2.90
C ASP A 9 -8.00 10.77 -3.28
N GLY A 10 -7.92 11.56 -4.37
CA GLY A 10 -6.69 12.25 -4.77
C GLY A 10 -5.74 11.44 -5.68
N TRP A 11 -6.17 10.27 -6.14
CA TRP A 11 -5.40 9.46 -7.07
C TRP A 11 -5.29 10.11 -8.46
N ARG A 12 -4.10 9.97 -9.04
CA ARG A 12 -3.81 10.28 -10.44
C ARG A 12 -3.42 9.01 -11.17
N GLY A 13 -3.74 8.95 -12.46
CA GLY A 13 -3.49 7.81 -13.30
C GLY A 13 -2.97 8.17 -14.69
N LEU A 14 -2.14 7.28 -15.23
CA LEU A 14 -1.58 7.38 -16.57
C LEU A 14 -1.52 6.00 -17.23
N VAL A 15 -1.95 5.95 -18.48
CA VAL A 15 -1.74 4.80 -19.36
C VAL A 15 -0.29 4.78 -19.84
N ASP A 16 0.38 3.66 -19.63
CA ASP A 16 1.78 3.43 -20.01
C ASP A 16 1.87 2.44 -21.17
N ARG A 17 1.56 2.94 -22.38
CA ARG A 17 1.47 2.10 -23.59
C ARG A 17 2.76 1.36 -23.94
N ASP A 18 3.89 1.93 -23.56
CA ASP A 18 5.22 1.44 -23.91
C ASP A 18 5.92 0.77 -22.71
N ASP A 19 5.23 0.57 -21.59
CA ASP A 19 5.76 0.04 -20.31
C ASP A 19 7.08 0.71 -19.87
N GLN A 20 7.17 2.02 -20.07
CA GLN A 20 8.38 2.80 -19.82
C GLN A 20 8.43 3.38 -18.41
N GLY A 21 7.35 3.29 -17.63
CA GLY A 21 7.25 3.94 -16.33
C GLY A 21 8.21 3.39 -15.27
N ARG A 22 8.57 2.10 -15.37
CA ARG A 22 9.55 1.49 -14.46
C ARG A 22 10.96 2.04 -14.75
N ASP A 23 11.33 2.13 -16.02
CA ASP A 23 12.62 2.68 -16.46
C ASP A 23 12.70 4.20 -16.26
N GLY A 24 11.59 4.90 -16.48
CA GLY A 24 11.39 6.32 -16.18
C GLY A 24 11.28 6.62 -14.68
N LYS A 25 11.30 5.59 -13.82
CA LYS A 25 11.25 5.70 -12.36
C LYS A 25 10.05 6.48 -11.83
N TRP A 26 8.88 6.28 -12.44
CA TRP A 26 7.63 6.93 -12.04
C TRP A 26 7.16 6.53 -10.63
N PHE A 27 7.82 5.57 -9.99
CA PHE A 27 7.58 5.19 -8.60
C PHE A 27 8.32 6.07 -7.57
N LEU A 28 9.25 6.94 -8.00
CA LEU A 28 9.99 7.82 -7.10
C LEU A 28 9.10 8.95 -6.57
N PRO A 29 9.30 9.39 -5.32
CA PRO A 29 8.49 10.45 -4.74
C PRO A 29 8.63 11.78 -5.50
N ASP A 30 9.81 12.06 -6.04
CA ASP A 30 10.13 13.34 -6.70
C ASP A 30 9.78 13.36 -8.20
N PHE A 31 9.17 12.28 -8.72
CA PHE A 31 8.67 12.26 -10.10
C PHE A 31 7.49 13.21 -10.26
N ASP A 32 7.54 14.06 -11.29
CA ASP A 32 6.46 15.00 -11.61
C ASP A 32 5.30 14.31 -12.33
N ASP A 33 4.20 14.12 -11.61
CA ASP A 33 2.96 13.54 -12.13
C ASP A 33 1.89 14.59 -12.48
N ALA A 34 2.25 15.87 -12.61
CA ALA A 34 1.30 16.94 -12.90
C ALA A 34 0.50 16.74 -14.20
N ALA A 35 1.06 16.02 -15.17
CA ALA A 35 0.40 15.68 -16.43
C ALA A 35 -0.57 14.49 -16.32
N TRP A 36 -0.59 13.76 -15.19
CA TRP A 36 -1.45 12.60 -15.01
C TRP A 36 -2.89 13.02 -14.74
N GLN A 37 -3.83 12.21 -15.19
CA GLN A 37 -5.25 12.54 -15.10
C GLN A 37 -5.82 12.03 -13.76
N PRO A 38 -6.78 12.74 -13.13
CA PRO A 38 -7.48 12.20 -11.96
C PRO A 38 -8.11 10.85 -12.27
N VAL A 39 -8.02 9.92 -11.31
CA VAL A 39 -8.61 8.58 -11.42
C VAL A 39 -9.23 8.20 -10.07
N LYS A 40 -10.32 7.44 -10.10
CA LYS A 40 -10.95 6.87 -8.92
C LYS A 40 -10.40 5.48 -8.62
N VAL A 41 -10.42 5.12 -7.35
CA VAL A 41 -10.20 3.75 -6.86
C VAL A 41 -11.50 3.20 -6.26
N GLY A 42 -11.55 1.92 -5.92
CA GLY A 42 -12.78 1.23 -5.54
C GLY A 42 -13.65 0.84 -6.75
N THR A 43 -13.10 0.94 -7.96
CA THR A 43 -13.76 0.69 -9.24
C THR A 43 -12.71 0.43 -10.32
N THR A 44 -13.12 -0.11 -11.47
CA THR A 44 -12.21 -0.41 -12.58
C THR A 44 -11.86 0.87 -13.35
N PHE A 45 -10.71 0.93 -14.03
CA PHE A 45 -10.36 2.14 -14.80
C PHE A 45 -11.12 2.26 -16.14
N GLU A 46 -11.56 1.15 -16.73
CA GLU A 46 -12.36 1.09 -17.98
C GLU A 46 -13.70 1.81 -17.80
N SER A 47 -14.29 1.71 -16.61
CA SER A 47 -15.59 2.31 -16.30
C SER A 47 -15.55 3.84 -16.19
N GLN A 48 -14.35 4.44 -16.15
CA GLN A 48 -14.19 5.85 -15.78
C GLN A 48 -14.14 6.78 -16.99
N ARG A 49 -13.61 6.29 -18.13
CA ARG A 49 -13.38 7.11 -19.32
C ARG A 49 -13.52 6.30 -20.61
N PRO A 50 -14.13 6.84 -21.68
CA PRO A 50 -14.34 6.10 -22.93
C PRO A 50 -13.07 5.54 -23.56
N GLU A 51 -11.94 6.25 -23.47
CA GLU A 51 -10.67 5.79 -24.04
C GLU A 51 -10.03 4.61 -23.29
N LEU A 52 -10.57 4.27 -22.11
CA LEU A 52 -10.11 3.12 -21.32
C LEU A 52 -11.06 1.92 -21.43
N ALA A 53 -12.21 2.06 -22.08
CA ALA A 53 -13.28 1.06 -22.03
C ALA A 53 -12.86 -0.35 -22.49
N GLU A 54 -11.85 -0.43 -23.35
CA GLU A 54 -11.28 -1.67 -23.90
C GLU A 54 -9.74 -1.70 -23.75
N PHE A 55 -9.20 -1.00 -22.75
CA PHE A 55 -7.76 -0.90 -22.56
C PHE A 55 -7.21 -2.11 -21.80
N ASP A 56 -6.49 -2.97 -22.50
CA ASP A 56 -5.57 -3.94 -21.90
C ASP A 56 -4.14 -3.38 -21.92
N GLY A 57 -3.40 -3.47 -20.81
CA GLY A 57 -2.00 -3.04 -20.76
C GLY A 57 -1.56 -2.50 -19.40
N VAL A 58 -0.54 -1.64 -19.42
CA VAL A 58 0.05 -1.08 -18.20
C VAL A 58 -0.62 0.24 -17.83
N PHE A 59 -1.13 0.31 -16.60
CA PHE A 59 -1.71 1.51 -16.03
C PHE A 59 -1.02 1.85 -14.72
N TRP A 60 -0.65 3.11 -14.54
CA TRP A 60 -0.07 3.59 -13.31
C TRP A 60 -1.06 4.40 -12.49
N TYR A 61 -1.00 4.21 -11.18
CA TYR A 61 -1.66 5.03 -10.18
C TYR A 61 -0.62 5.67 -9.27
N ARG A 62 -0.86 6.93 -8.90
CA ARG A 62 -0.09 7.66 -7.89
C ARG A 62 -1.01 8.39 -6.92
N LEU A 63 -0.66 8.34 -5.64
CA LEU A 63 -1.32 9.08 -4.58
C LEU A 63 -0.28 9.80 -3.71
N HIS A 64 -0.46 11.11 -3.58
CA HIS A 64 0.23 11.93 -2.60
C HIS A 64 -0.68 12.09 -1.36
N PHE A 65 -0.18 11.77 -0.18
CA PHE A 65 -0.95 11.86 1.07
C PHE A 65 -0.10 12.25 2.26
N ARG A 66 -0.75 12.75 3.32
CA ARG A 66 -0.10 13.07 4.59
C ARG A 66 -0.69 12.23 5.70
N VAL A 67 0.17 11.74 6.60
CA VAL A 67 -0.26 10.94 7.73
C VAL A 67 -0.37 11.83 8.97
N PRO A 68 -1.56 11.92 9.61
CA PRO A 68 -1.73 12.66 10.85
C PRO A 68 -0.73 12.19 11.93
N GLU A 69 -0.20 13.13 12.71
CA GLU A 69 0.82 12.84 13.73
C GLU A 69 0.38 11.73 14.71
N GLY A 70 -0.87 11.77 15.16
CA GLY A 70 -1.41 10.76 16.08
C GLY A 70 -1.43 9.34 15.51
N LEU A 71 -1.52 9.18 14.18
CA LEU A 71 -1.43 7.87 13.54
C LEU A 71 0.03 7.40 13.40
N ARG A 72 0.97 8.32 13.18
CA ARG A 72 2.40 8.01 13.03
C ARG A 72 3.09 7.58 14.33
N GLN A 73 2.55 8.00 15.48
CA GLN A 73 3.04 7.53 16.79
C GLN A 73 2.80 6.03 17.01
N ASP A 74 1.96 5.41 16.19
CA ASP A 74 1.69 3.99 16.22
C ASP A 74 2.80 3.22 15.50
N GLN A 75 3.49 2.34 16.22
CA GLN A 75 4.60 1.55 15.67
C GLN A 75 4.16 0.44 14.70
N GLU A 76 2.85 0.27 14.49
CA GLU A 76 2.27 -0.77 13.65
C GLU A 76 1.19 -0.16 12.75
N ILE A 77 1.58 0.34 11.58
CA ILE A 77 0.64 0.82 10.56
C ILE A 77 0.56 -0.21 9.44
N THR A 78 -0.64 -0.53 8.97
CA THR A 78 -0.85 -1.36 7.79
C THR A 78 -1.45 -0.51 6.67
N LEU A 79 -0.81 -0.54 5.50
CA LEU A 79 -1.38 -0.06 4.24
C LEU A 79 -2.24 -1.14 3.63
N HIS A 80 -3.51 -0.81 3.39
CA HIS A 80 -4.47 -1.63 2.68
C HIS A 80 -4.72 -0.97 1.33
N LEU A 81 -4.55 -1.69 0.23
CA LEU A 81 -5.05 -1.29 -1.09
C LEU A 81 -6.24 -2.14 -1.53
N GLY A 82 -6.40 -3.33 -0.91
CA GLY A 82 -7.43 -4.31 -1.27
C GLY A 82 -7.10 -5.04 -2.57
N ALA A 83 -8.11 -5.55 -3.25
CA ALA A 83 -7.93 -6.24 -4.54
C ALA A 83 -7.48 -5.25 -5.63
N ILE A 84 -6.55 -5.70 -6.46
CA ILE A 84 -6.07 -4.98 -7.63
C ILE A 84 -6.07 -5.98 -8.78
N ASP A 85 -6.81 -5.64 -9.83
CA ASP A 85 -7.02 -6.45 -11.02
C ASP A 85 -6.09 -5.92 -12.14
N ASP A 86 -5.23 -6.70 -12.78
CA ASP A 86 -4.85 -8.10 -12.56
C ASP A 86 -3.57 -8.19 -11.68
N GLU A 87 -2.44 -7.78 -12.26
CA GLU A 87 -1.14 -7.80 -11.61
C GLU A 87 -0.83 -6.44 -11.00
N SER A 88 -0.02 -6.43 -9.94
CA SER A 88 0.43 -5.17 -9.35
C SER A 88 1.86 -5.18 -8.86
N THR A 89 2.51 -4.03 -8.98
CA THR A 89 3.75 -3.70 -8.28
C THR A 89 3.55 -2.41 -7.52
N ILE A 90 3.89 -2.40 -6.23
CA ILE A 90 3.55 -1.30 -5.32
C ILE A 90 4.79 -0.76 -4.65
N TRP A 91 4.92 0.56 -4.66
CA TRP A 91 5.98 1.29 -3.98
C TRP A 91 5.41 2.31 -3.01
N LEU A 92 6.09 2.50 -1.89
CA LEU A 92 5.88 3.60 -0.95
C LEU A 92 7.17 4.41 -0.85
N ASN A 93 7.09 5.70 -1.17
CA ASN A 93 8.22 6.63 -1.14
C ASN A 93 9.43 6.10 -1.95
N GLY A 94 9.16 5.48 -3.10
CA GLY A 94 10.17 4.87 -3.96
C GLY A 94 10.71 3.51 -3.49
N ARG A 95 10.32 3.03 -2.31
CA ARG A 95 10.70 1.69 -1.80
C ARG A 95 9.66 0.65 -2.23
N LEU A 96 10.11 -0.44 -2.83
CA LEU A 96 9.24 -1.56 -3.21
C LEU A 96 8.60 -2.19 -1.97
N LEU A 97 7.28 -2.32 -1.96
CA LEU A 97 6.52 -3.02 -0.93
C LEU A 97 6.23 -4.46 -1.33
N GLY A 98 5.90 -4.70 -2.60
CA GLY A 98 5.69 -6.05 -3.11
C GLY A 98 5.16 -6.07 -4.54
N GLU A 99 5.15 -7.28 -5.09
CA GLU A 99 4.62 -7.62 -6.41
C GLU A 99 3.60 -8.76 -6.24
N VAL A 100 2.47 -8.67 -6.96
CA VAL A 100 1.48 -9.75 -7.05
C VAL A 100 1.18 -10.00 -8.52
N ASN A 101 1.44 -11.23 -8.98
CA ASN A 101 1.30 -11.67 -10.37
C ASN A 101 1.08 -13.20 -10.41
N PRO A 102 0.89 -13.82 -11.59
CA PRO A 102 0.68 -15.26 -11.71
C PRO A 102 1.81 -16.13 -11.14
N LYS A 103 3.03 -15.61 -10.99
CA LYS A 103 4.15 -16.35 -10.39
C LYS A 103 4.10 -16.34 -8.86
N THR A 104 3.70 -15.23 -8.25
CA THR A 104 3.62 -15.10 -6.78
C THR A 104 2.28 -15.61 -6.22
N ASN A 105 1.20 -15.41 -6.96
CA ASN A 105 -0.19 -15.71 -6.57
C ASN A 105 -0.95 -16.38 -7.72
N PRO A 106 -0.56 -17.60 -8.15
CA PRO A 106 -1.08 -18.24 -9.36
C PRO A 106 -2.59 -18.51 -9.37
N LYS A 107 -3.24 -18.51 -8.21
CA LYS A 107 -4.64 -18.91 -8.08
C LYS A 107 -5.62 -17.74 -8.04
N ASP A 108 -5.14 -16.56 -7.68
CA ASP A 108 -6.01 -15.45 -7.26
C ASP A 108 -5.34 -14.08 -7.40
N TYR A 109 -4.28 -13.94 -8.21
CA TYR A 109 -3.54 -12.68 -8.35
C TYR A 109 -4.44 -11.46 -8.63
N TRP A 110 -5.53 -11.59 -9.40
CA TRP A 110 -6.46 -10.50 -9.70
C TRP A 110 -7.32 -10.03 -8.51
N SER A 111 -7.56 -10.92 -7.53
CA SER A 111 -8.47 -10.66 -6.40
C SER A 111 -7.79 -10.67 -5.03
N PHE A 112 -6.50 -11.06 -4.99
CA PHE A 112 -5.73 -11.14 -3.75
C PHE A 112 -5.64 -9.76 -3.06
N PRO A 113 -5.97 -9.63 -1.77
CA PRO A 113 -5.87 -8.34 -1.11
C PRO A 113 -4.39 -7.91 -0.93
N ARG A 114 -4.07 -6.68 -1.35
CA ARG A 114 -2.74 -6.08 -1.15
C ARG A 114 -2.72 -5.35 0.19
N GLU A 115 -2.03 -5.95 1.16
CA GLU A 115 -1.85 -5.43 2.52
C GLU A 115 -0.38 -5.46 2.93
N TYR A 116 0.14 -4.34 3.43
CA TYR A 116 1.55 -4.20 3.81
C TYR A 116 1.67 -3.59 5.19
N ARG A 117 2.25 -4.35 6.12
CA ARG A 117 2.65 -3.82 7.43
C ARG A 117 3.91 -2.97 7.26
N LEU A 118 3.79 -1.69 7.56
CA LEU A 118 4.82 -0.70 7.37
C LEU A 118 5.74 -0.64 8.60
N LYS A 119 7.04 -0.55 8.34
CA LYS A 119 8.05 -0.24 9.37
C LYS A 119 7.98 1.26 9.73
N PRO A 120 8.35 1.66 10.95
CA PRO A 120 8.31 3.06 11.38
C PRO A 120 9.06 4.04 10.48
N ASP A 121 10.10 3.59 9.78
CA ASP A 121 10.94 4.41 8.90
C ASP A 121 10.45 4.50 7.45
N GLN A 122 9.37 3.78 7.09
CA GLN A 122 8.84 3.79 5.72
C GLN A 122 7.90 4.96 5.44
N LEU A 123 7.24 5.49 6.48
CA LEU A 123 6.38 6.67 6.38
C LEU A 123 7.15 7.92 6.79
N LYS A 124 7.06 8.95 5.97
CA LYS A 124 7.62 10.27 6.26
C LYS A 124 6.63 11.12 7.06
N ALA A 125 7.15 12.12 7.75
CA ALA A 125 6.36 13.09 8.52
C ALA A 125 5.59 14.07 7.64
N ASP A 126 6.14 14.35 6.47
CA ASP A 126 5.63 15.21 5.43
C ASP A 126 4.78 14.39 4.45
N GLU A 127 4.89 14.72 3.16
CA GLU A 127 4.18 14.03 2.10
C GLU A 127 4.75 12.65 1.82
N ASN A 128 3.85 11.68 1.72
CA ASN A 128 4.13 10.33 1.32
C ASN A 128 3.54 10.08 -0.06
N VAL A 129 4.21 9.24 -0.84
CA VAL A 129 3.78 8.87 -2.18
C VAL A 129 3.62 7.35 -2.25
N VAL A 130 2.42 6.89 -2.61
CA VAL A 130 2.20 5.51 -3.06
C VAL A 130 2.10 5.51 -4.58
N ALA A 131 2.90 4.66 -5.22
CA ALA A 131 2.82 4.39 -6.65
C ALA A 131 2.45 2.93 -6.86
N VAL A 132 1.51 2.69 -7.77
CA VAL A 132 1.04 1.34 -8.13
C VAL A 132 1.10 1.21 -9.63
N ARG A 133 1.88 0.25 -10.12
CA ARG A 133 1.85 -0.19 -11.51
C ARG A 133 0.91 -1.38 -11.59
N VAL A 134 -0.12 -1.28 -12.40
CA VAL A 134 -1.08 -2.34 -12.71
C VAL A 134 -0.77 -2.84 -14.11
N VAL A 135 -0.70 -4.17 -14.27
CA VAL A 135 -0.73 -4.79 -15.61
C VAL A 135 -2.06 -5.50 -15.70
N ASP A 136 -2.92 -4.97 -16.54
CA ASP A 136 -4.16 -5.62 -16.91
C ASP A 136 -3.90 -6.49 -18.14
N THR A 137 -4.22 -7.78 -18.03
CA THR A 137 -3.97 -8.72 -19.11
C THR A 137 -5.18 -8.85 -20.02
N HIS A 138 -6.39 -8.80 -19.46
CA HIS A 138 -7.66 -8.93 -20.17
C HIS A 138 -8.84 -8.40 -19.32
N GLN A 139 -9.83 -7.84 -20.01
CA GLN A 139 -11.14 -7.45 -19.45
C GLN A 139 -11.11 -6.19 -18.58
N THR A 140 -10.87 -6.34 -17.29
CA THR A 140 -11.03 -5.24 -16.34
C THR A 140 -9.81 -5.13 -15.46
N GLY A 141 -9.35 -3.90 -15.25
CA GLY A 141 -8.22 -3.60 -14.43
C GLY A 141 -8.50 -2.46 -13.45
N GLY A 142 -7.60 -2.36 -12.47
CA GLY A 142 -7.52 -1.24 -11.55
C GLY A 142 -7.59 -1.63 -10.08
N ILE A 143 -7.55 -0.59 -9.24
CA ILE A 143 -7.63 -0.74 -7.79
C ILE A 143 -9.11 -0.83 -7.38
N ILE A 144 -9.63 -2.06 -7.26
CA ILE A 144 -11.02 -2.35 -6.90
C ILE A 144 -11.24 -2.28 -5.38
N GLY A 145 -10.18 -2.47 -4.61
CA GLY A 145 -10.19 -2.29 -3.16
C GLY A 145 -10.42 -0.83 -2.72
N LYS A 146 -10.54 -0.65 -1.40
CA LYS A 146 -10.68 0.66 -0.75
C LYS A 146 -9.40 1.00 0.00
N PRO A 147 -8.50 1.80 -0.59
CA PRO A 147 -7.24 2.14 0.05
C PRO A 147 -7.42 2.85 1.40
N ARG A 148 -6.63 2.43 2.40
CA ARG A 148 -6.60 3.02 3.73
C ARG A 148 -5.32 2.68 4.49
N LEU A 149 -4.97 3.48 5.49
CA LEU A 149 -4.07 3.07 6.57
C LEU A 149 -4.87 2.69 7.80
N SER A 150 -4.43 1.67 8.53
CA SER A 150 -5.01 1.32 9.84
C SER A 150 -3.94 1.00 10.86
N THR A 151 -4.24 1.25 12.13
CA THR A 151 -3.42 0.79 13.26
C THR A 151 -4.16 -0.27 14.07
N PRO A 152 -3.46 -1.22 14.73
CA PRO A 152 -4.12 -2.23 15.53
C PRO A 152 -4.86 -1.57 16.69
N PRO A 153 -5.97 -2.17 17.15
CA PRO A 153 -6.71 -1.64 18.29
C PRO A 153 -5.85 -1.56 19.54
N ILE A 154 -6.08 -0.51 20.33
CA ILE A 154 -5.27 -0.11 21.49
C ILE A 154 -5.06 -1.26 22.50
N TRP A 155 -6.03 -2.18 22.67
CA TRP A 155 -5.91 -3.30 23.62
C TRP A 155 -4.90 -4.39 23.23
N LEU A 156 -4.52 -4.50 21.96
CA LEU A 156 -3.43 -5.39 21.52
C LEU A 156 -2.05 -4.85 21.95
N ARG A 157 -1.96 -3.58 22.39
CA ARG A 157 -0.69 -2.97 22.85
C ARG A 157 -0.30 -3.34 24.27
N SER A 158 -1.26 -3.75 25.11
CA SER A 158 -1.05 -3.87 26.56
C SER A 158 -0.56 -5.25 27.05
N HIS A 159 -0.35 -6.25 26.18
CA HIS A 159 -0.13 -7.64 26.63
C HIS A 159 1.24 -8.26 26.31
N TYR A 160 2.16 -7.54 25.66
CA TYR A 160 3.50 -8.08 25.35
C TYR A 160 4.62 -7.05 25.56
N ILE A 161 4.65 -6.43 26.74
CA ILE A 161 5.91 -5.92 27.28
C ILE A 161 6.10 -6.49 28.69
N GLN A 162 6.25 -7.80 28.79
CA GLN A 162 7.18 -8.28 29.81
C GLN A 162 8.58 -7.91 29.30
N ILE A 163 9.06 -6.73 29.69
CA ILE A 163 10.50 -6.53 29.79
C ILE A 163 10.96 -7.68 30.69
N PRO A 164 11.86 -8.59 30.26
CA PRO A 164 12.50 -9.49 31.20
C PRO A 164 13.20 -8.61 32.23
N GLN A 165 12.61 -8.47 33.41
CA GLN A 165 13.34 -7.90 34.52
C GLN A 165 14.45 -8.90 34.81
N ALA A 166 15.70 -8.47 34.68
CA ALA A 166 16.91 -9.28 34.94
C ALA A 166 17.09 -9.66 36.42
N VAL A 167 15.99 -9.77 37.18
CA VAL A 167 15.97 -10.00 38.63
C VAL A 167 15.41 -11.38 38.97
N ASP A 168 15.00 -12.18 37.98
CA ASP A 168 14.76 -13.61 38.17
C ASP A 168 16.11 -14.33 38.21
N ASP A 169 16.75 -14.29 39.38
CA ASP A 169 17.80 -15.22 39.76
C ASP A 169 17.13 -16.50 40.30
N PRO A 170 17.07 -17.59 39.52
CA PRO A 170 16.38 -18.82 39.93
C PRO A 170 17.06 -19.55 41.11
N TYR A 171 18.18 -19.06 41.66
CA TYR A 171 18.92 -19.71 42.75
C TYR A 171 18.72 -19.09 44.13
N ARG A 172 17.80 -18.13 44.30
CA ARG A 172 17.62 -17.42 45.59
C ARG A 172 16.95 -18.23 46.70
N TYR A 173 16.56 -19.49 46.45
CA TYR A 173 15.87 -20.36 47.40
C TYR A 173 16.64 -21.65 47.70
N TYR A 174 17.86 -21.53 48.21
CA TYR A 174 18.42 -22.58 49.06
C TYR A 174 19.20 -21.94 50.19
N ARG A 175 18.70 -22.02 51.43
CA ARG A 175 19.50 -22.08 52.66
C ARG A 175 18.66 -22.61 53.85
N TRP A 176 19.00 -23.85 54.23
CA TRP A 176 18.76 -24.61 55.48
C TRP A 176 17.37 -25.18 55.76
#